data_AF-A0AAV4MIW6-F1
#
_entry.id   AF-A0AAV4MIW6-F1
#
_cell.length_a   1.000
_cell.length_b   1.000
_cell.length_c   1.000
_cell.angle_alpha   90.00
_cell.angle_beta   90.00
_cell.angle_gamma   90.00
#
_symmetry.space_group_name_H-M   'P 1'
#
loop_
_entity.id
_entity.type
_entity.pdbx_description
1 polymer ?
#
loop_
_entity_poly.entity_id
_entity_poly.type
_entity_poly.pdbx_seq_one_letter_code
_entity_poly.pdbx_strand_id
1 'polypeptide(L)'
;MRKKFLFLLQLFIFSVMRGPFVEEFYQCVTYAFYTALWQEQLYTTLTLIFMFLLPLLILITTYIATFLTIASEYTILSQFSFQHSSILSPL
;
A
#
# COMPACT_ATOMS: atom_id res chain seq x y z
N MET A 1 -0.03 3.57 15.12
CA MET A 1 1.35 3.18 15.47
C MET A 1 2.24 2.88 14.24
N ARG A 2 1.72 2.30 13.14
CA ARG A 2 2.54 1.83 12.00
C ARG A 2 3.26 2.90 11.14
N LYS A 3 2.81 4.16 11.12
CA LYS A 3 3.43 5.24 10.32
C LYS A 3 4.62 5.95 10.99
N LYS A 4 4.77 5.82 12.31
CA LYS A 4 5.80 6.56 13.07
C LYS A 4 7.23 6.13 12.72
N PHE A 5 7.43 4.86 12.39
CA PHE A 5 8.77 4.33 12.09
C PHE A 5 9.34 4.86 10.78
N LEU A 6 8.55 4.89 9.70
CA LEU A 6 8.97 5.44 8.40
C LEU A 6 9.31 6.93 8.50
N PHE A 7 8.56 7.69 9.30
CA PHE A 7 8.77 9.13 9.45
C PHE A 7 10.05 9.46 10.21
N LEU A 8 10.41 8.65 11.21
CA LEU A 8 11.66 8.81 11.95
C LEU A 8 12.87 8.60 11.03
N LEU A 9 12.82 7.61 10.15
CA LEU A 9 13.90 7.36 9.19
C LEU A 9 14.06 8.53 8.20
N GLN A 10 12.95 9.11 7.75
CA GLN A 10 12.96 10.31 6.88
C GLN A 10 13.62 11.51 7.57
N LEU A 11 13.30 11.80 8.84
CA LEU A 11 13.87 12.93 9.57
C LEU A 11 15.40 12.87 9.72
N PHE A 12 15.98 11.67 9.79
CA PHE A 12 17.43 11.49 9.92
C PHE A 12 18.18 11.54 8.59
N ILE A 13 17.52 11.27 7.46
CA ILE A 13 18.14 11.20 6.13
C ILE A 13 18.12 12.56 5.42
N PHE A 14 17.04 13.33 5.60
CA PHE A 14 16.89 14.63 4.94
C PHE A 14 17.70 15.70 5.67
N SER A 15 18.67 16.29 4.97
CA SER A 15 19.49 17.38 5.49
C SER A 15 19.58 18.50 4.44
N VAL A 16 19.78 19.72 4.92
CA VAL A 16 19.90 20.88 4.03
C VAL A 16 21.37 21.06 3.67
N MET A 17 21.70 20.97 2.38
CA MET A 17 23.06 21.19 1.88
C MET A 17 23.07 22.25 0.77
N ARG A 18 24.23 22.87 0.57
CA ARG A 18 24.50 23.75 -0.56
C ARG A 18 24.61 22.94 -1.84
N GLY A 19 23.87 23.30 -2.87
CA GLY A 19 23.97 22.67 -4.19
C GLY A 19 25.33 22.95 -4.87
N PRO A 20 25.76 22.11 -5.84
CA PRO A 20 27.04 22.24 -6.55
C PRO A 20 26.98 23.32 -7.66
N PHE A 21 26.40 24.48 -7.36
CA PHE A 21 26.25 25.60 -8.27
C PHE A 21 27.07 26.80 -7.80
N VAL A 22 27.34 27.75 -8.70
CA VAL A 22 28.09 28.99 -8.38
C VAL A 22 27.28 29.89 -7.44
N GLU A 23 25.96 29.80 -7.52
CA GLU A 23 25.00 30.53 -6.70
C GLU A 23 24.65 29.78 -5.40
N GLU A 24 24.32 30.54 -4.35
CA GLU A 24 23.94 29.98 -3.05
C GLU A 24 22.52 29.40 -3.06
N PHE A 25 22.39 28.14 -3.49
CA PHE A 25 21.15 27.38 -3.37
C PHE A 25 21.25 26.35 -2.25
N TYR A 26 20.36 26.48 -1.26
CA TYR A 26 20.19 25.50 -0.20
C TYR A 26 19.02 24.59 -0.54
N GLN A 27 19.27 23.30 -0.68
CA GLN A 27 18.24 22.31 -0.95
C GLN A 27 18.22 21.25 0.15
N CYS A 28 17.02 20.79 0.49
CA CYS A 28 16.85 19.57 1.26
C CYS A 28 17.22 18.37 0.39
N VAL A 29 18.30 17.69 0.75
CA VAL A 29 18.91 16.63 -0.04
C VAL A 29 19.15 15.39 0.80
N THR A 30 19.17 14.24 0.12
CA THR A 30 19.38 12.93 0.75
C THR A 30 20.83 12.47 0.66
N TYR A 31 21.61 12.98 -0.30
CA TYR A 31 22.99 12.50 -0.57
C TYR A 31 24.04 12.93 0.46
N ALA A 32 23.69 13.82 1.39
CA ALA A 32 24.62 14.30 2.42
C ALA A 32 25.08 13.20 3.39
N PHE A 33 24.25 12.17 3.59
CA PHE A 33 24.47 11.13 4.59
C PHE A 33 24.92 9.79 3.99
N TYR A 34 24.74 9.59 2.68
CA TYR A 34 25.06 8.33 2.03
C TYR A 34 26.49 8.33 1.51
N THR A 35 27.32 7.47 2.09
CA THR A 35 28.72 7.27 1.66
C THR A 35 28.83 6.41 0.40
N ALA A 36 27.78 5.65 0.07
CA ALA A 36 27.78 4.73 -1.07
C ALA A 36 26.41 4.64 -1.77
N LEU A 37 26.43 4.52 -3.10
CA LEU A 37 25.26 4.49 -3.98
C LEU A 37 24.22 3.39 -3.62
N TRP A 38 24.69 2.26 -3.08
CA TRP A 38 23.82 1.16 -2.70
C TRP A 38 22.87 1.52 -1.55
N GLN A 39 23.25 2.46 -0.67
CA GLN A 39 22.43 2.86 0.48
C GLN A 39 21.21 3.67 0.03
N GLU A 40 21.39 4.58 -0.93
CA GLU A 40 20.29 5.34 -1.53
C GLU A 40 19.30 4.45 -2.27
N GLN A 41 19.83 3.47 -3.01
CA GLN A 41 19.02 2.50 -3.75
C GLN A 41 18.19 1.63 -2.80
N LEU A 42 18.82 1.08 -1.75
CA LEU A 42 18.12 0.24 -0.76
C LEU A 42 17.01 1.02 -0.04
N TYR A 43 17.28 2.25 0.40
CA TYR A 43 16.30 3.08 1.08
C TYR A 43 15.10 3.42 0.19
N THR A 44 15.35 3.78 -1.07
CA THR A 44 14.31 4.13 -2.04
C THR A 44 13.45 2.90 -2.36
N THR A 45 14.08 1.76 -2.65
CA THR A 45 13.37 0.53 -3.00
C THR A 45 12.54 0.00 -1.82
N LEU A 46 13.09 -0.03 -0.61
CA LEU A 46 12.34 -0.43 0.58
C LEU A 46 11.16 0.50 0.85
N THR A 47 11.36 1.82 0.73
CA THR A 47 10.27 2.80 0.90
C THR A 47 9.15 2.55 -0.10
N LEU A 48 9.47 2.31 -1.37
CA LEU A 48 8.49 2.00 -2.40
C LEU A 48 7.72 0.70 -2.09
N ILE A 49 8.42 -0.34 -1.63
CA ILE A 49 7.78 -1.61 -1.24
C ILE A 49 6.78 -1.38 -0.10
N PHE A 50 7.19 -0.71 0.97
CA PHE A 50 6.34 -0.56 2.16
C PHE A 50 5.24 0.49 2.01
N MET A 51 5.47 1.56 1.26
CA MET A 51 4.46 2.62 1.08
C MET A 51 3.47 2.31 -0.04
N PHE A 52 3.87 1.53 -1.06
CA PHE A 52 3.04 1.31 -2.24
C PHE A 52 2.73 -0.16 -2.50
N LEU A 53 3.74 -1.00 -2.74
CA LEU A 53 3.51 -2.37 -3.20
C LEU A 53 2.81 -3.25 -2.17
N LEU A 54 3.23 -3.19 -0.91
CA LEU A 54 2.63 -3.97 0.18
C LEU A 54 1.19 -3.53 0.46
N PRO A 55 0.87 -2.23 0.60
CA PRO A 55 -0.53 -1.78 0.70
C PRO A 55 -1.38 -2.15 -0.52
N LEU A 56 -0.84 -2.07 -1.72
CA LEU A 56 -1.54 -2.43 -2.96
C LEU A 56 -1.88 -3.92 -2.99
N LEU A 57 -0.93 -4.79 -2.63
CA LEU A 57 -1.15 -6.23 -2.59
C LEU A 57 -2.22 -6.60 -1.57
N ILE A 58 -2.19 -6.01 -0.37
CA ILE A 58 -3.24 -6.22 0.64
C ILE A 58 -4.60 -5.82 0.05
N LEU A 59 -4.70 -4.66 -0.58
CA LEU A 59 -5.96 -4.18 -1.15
C LEU A 59 -6.50 -5.10 -2.25
N ILE A 60 -5.63 -5.60 -3.14
CA ILE A 60 -6.04 -6.55 -4.18
C ILE A 60 -6.57 -7.83 -3.54
N THR A 61 -5.83 -8.40 -2.57
CA THR A 61 -6.24 -9.66 -1.93
C THR A 61 -7.56 -9.52 -1.17
N THR A 62 -7.75 -8.43 -0.42
CA THR A 62 -9.01 -8.21 0.31
C THR A 62 -10.16 -7.96 -0.64
N TYR A 63 -9.93 -7.25 -1.75
CA TYR A 63 -10.96 -7.01 -2.75
C TYR A 63 -11.41 -8.31 -3.42
N ILE A 64 -10.46 -9.15 -3.83
CA ILE A 64 -10.77 -10.48 -4.39
C ILE A 64 -11.55 -11.31 -3.36
N ALA A 65 -11.09 -11.38 -2.11
CA ALA A 65 -11.78 -12.14 -1.06
C ALA A 65 -13.21 -11.63 -0.86
N THR A 66 -13.40 -10.31 -0.80
CA THR A 66 -14.71 -9.68 -0.66
C THR A 66 -15.62 -10.04 -1.84
N PHE A 67 -15.12 -9.96 -3.06
CA PHE A 67 -15.89 -10.31 -4.25
C PHE A 67 -16.31 -11.78 -4.26
N LEU A 68 -15.42 -12.69 -3.88
CA LEU A 68 -15.71 -14.12 -3.75
C LEU A 68 -16.76 -14.40 -2.68
N THR A 69 -16.67 -13.75 -1.51
CA THR A 69 -17.67 -13.86 -0.44
C THR A 69 -19.03 -13.40 -0.95
N ILE A 70 -19.08 -12.24 -1.58
CA ILE A 70 -20.32 -11.68 -2.15
C ILE A 70 -20.93 -12.65 -3.19
N ALA A 71 -20.12 -13.18 -4.10
CA ALA A 71 -20.58 -14.14 -5.12
C ALA A 71 -21.14 -15.44 -4.51
N SER A 72 -20.55 -15.92 -3.42
CA SER A 72 -21.04 -17.08 -2.68
C SER A 72 -22.41 -16.81 -2.06
N GLU A 73 -22.58 -15.66 -1.40
CA GLU A 73 -23.85 -15.28 -0.78
C GLU A 73 -24.98 -15.15 -1.80
N TYR A 74 -24.72 -14.54 -2.96
CA TYR A 74 -25.72 -14.46 -4.05
C TYR A 74 -26.17 -15.83 -4.55
N THR A 75 -25.27 -16.82 -4.58
CA THR A 75 -25.60 -18.19 -5.00
C THR A 75 -26.47 -18.89 -3.96
N ILE A 76 -26.19 -18.72 -2.68
CA ILE A 76 -26.99 -19.30 -1.60
C ILE A 76 -28.38 -18.67 -1.56
N LEU A 77 -28.47 -17.35 -1.71
CA LEU A 77 -29.74 -16.62 -1.73
C LEU A 77 -30.61 -17.00 -2.93
N SER A 78 -30.02 -17.29 -4.10
CA SER A 78 -30.78 -17.77 -5.26
C SER A 78 -31.30 -19.20 -5.08
N GLN A 79 -30.56 -20.07 -4.39
CA GLN A 79 -31.07 -21.39 -4.01
C GLN A 79 -32.18 -21.29 -2.96
N PHE A 80 -32.05 -20.39 -1.98
CA PHE A 80 -33.07 -20.17 -0.95
C PHE A 80 -34.37 -19.60 -1.55
N SER A 81 -34.28 -18.67 -2.50
CA SER A 81 -35.45 -18.15 -3.20
C SER A 81 -36.12 -19.20 -4.09
N PHE A 82 -35.35 -20.13 -4.69
CA PHE A 82 -35.90 -21.27 -5.45
C PHE A 82 -36.55 -22.34 -4.54
N GLN A 83 -36.04 -22.53 -3.32
CA GLN A 83 -36.65 -23.39 -2.30
C GLN A 83 -37.95 -22.78 -1.76
N HIS A 84 -38.00 -21.46 -1.58
CA HIS A 84 -39.21 -20.77 -1.11
C HIS A 84 -40.33 -20.73 -2.19
N SER A 85 -39.98 -20.60 -3.48
CA SER A 85 -40.96 -20.65 -4.56
C SER A 85 -41.56 -22.05 -4.79
N SER A 86 -40.84 -23.12 -4.42
CA SER A 86 -41.35 -24.50 -4.49
C SER A 86 -42.20 -24.92 -3.27
N ILE A 87 -42.18 -24.14 -2.18
CA ILE A 87 -43.08 -24.32 -1.01
C ILE A 87 -44.40 -23.57 -1.19
N LEU A 88 -44.44 -22.48 -1.95
CA LEU A 88 -45.67 -21.72 -2.28
C LEU A 88 -46.44 -22.28 -3.50
N SER A 89 -46.13 -23.50 -3.92
CA SER A 89 -46.96 -24.29 -4.83
C SER A 89 -47.41 -25.61 -4.19
N PRO A 90 -48.17 -25.62 -3.08
CA PRO A 90 -49.00 -26.76 -2.79
C PRO A 90 -50.31 -26.60 -3.56
N LEU A 91 -50.47 -27.41 -4.61
CA LEU A 91 -51.69 -27.61 -5.39
C LEU A 91 -52.08 -26.52 -6.40
#